data_AF-A0A8J7X7H6-F1
#
_entry.id   AF-A0A8J7X7H6-F1
#
_cell.length_a   1.000
_cell.length_b   1.000
_cell.length_c   1.000
_cell.angle_alpha   90.00
_cell.angle_beta   90.00
_cell.angle_gamma   90.00
#
_symmetry.space_group_name_H-M   'P 1'
#
loop_
_entity.id
_entity.type
_entity.pdbx_description
1 polymer ?
#
loop_
_entity_poly.entity_id
_entity_poly.type
_entity_poly.pdbx_seq_one_letter_code
_entity_poly.pdbx_strand_id
1 'polypeptide(L)'
;MKVDRIHVLVHPGFVMYNIDKGRSPTLDEPQKTRQQELIKLYKQKVDSLSENDVLVIFSPSKTHEYAKDYRGGSEWTEIEDYAKKRLLRRVIRLSNPSWLTTDAGDESLTTMFGIMQKRGFEFSKTTPCEIWGVSFGSCVRDTALELEHAGFKNITIPTKSTDLFDRNIEIDTLTKILRDSNPQTKVKVENRR
;
A
#
# COMPACT_ATOMS: atom_id res chain seq x y z
N MET A 1 10.33 21.02 -1.14
CA MET A 1 11.10 19.87 -1.69
C MET A 1 10.23 19.19 -2.72
N LYS A 2 10.65 19.20 -3.99
CA LYS A 2 9.90 18.58 -5.08
C LYS A 2 9.90 17.06 -4.96
N VAL A 3 8.72 16.45 -5.05
CA VAL A 3 8.54 14.99 -4.98
C VAL A 3 8.64 14.40 -6.39
N ASP A 4 9.53 13.43 -6.56
CA ASP A 4 9.70 12.71 -7.83
C ASP A 4 8.65 11.61 -8.00
N ARG A 5 8.32 10.90 -6.91
CA ARG A 5 7.27 9.88 -6.86
C ARG A 5 6.67 9.73 -5.46
N ILE A 6 5.37 9.51 -5.41
CA ILE A 6 4.65 9.10 -4.20
C ILE A 6 4.50 7.58 -4.23
N HIS A 7 5.07 6.90 -3.26
CA HIS A 7 4.91 5.46 -3.07
C HIS A 7 3.87 5.21 -2.00
N VAL A 8 2.97 4.27 -2.22
CA VAL A 8 1.94 3.88 -1.25
C VAL A 8 2.06 2.38 -0.98
N LEU A 9 2.45 2.05 0.25
CA LEU A 9 2.51 0.68 0.76
C LEU A 9 1.23 0.38 1.54
N VAL A 10 0.38 -0.46 0.97
CA VAL A 10 -0.92 -0.83 1.54
C VAL A 10 -0.78 -2.09 2.38
N HIS A 11 -1.13 -1.99 3.67
CA HIS A 11 -1.19 -3.09 4.63
C HIS A 11 0.06 -3.98 4.60
N PRO A 12 1.25 -3.43 4.89
CA PRO A 12 2.46 -4.24 4.91
C PRO A 12 2.31 -5.42 5.89
N GLY A 13 2.94 -6.55 5.59
CA GLY A 13 3.02 -7.69 6.51
C GLY A 13 1.69 -8.38 6.85
N PHE A 14 0.56 -7.93 6.31
CA PHE A 14 -0.73 -8.58 6.49
C PHE A 14 -0.79 -9.82 5.60
N VAL A 15 -0.68 -10.99 6.23
CA VAL A 15 -0.99 -12.27 5.59
C VAL A 15 -2.40 -12.63 6.03
N MET A 16 -3.33 -12.75 5.08
CA MET A 16 -4.71 -13.09 5.41
C MET A 16 -4.76 -14.41 6.18
N TYR A 17 -5.36 -14.34 7.35
CA TYR A 17 -5.71 -15.50 8.15
C TYR A 17 -6.99 -16.10 7.56
N ASN A 18 -7.06 -17.43 7.46
CA ASN A 18 -8.36 -18.09 7.44
C ASN A 18 -8.97 -17.87 8.83
N ILE A 19 -9.77 -16.82 8.99
CA ILE A 19 -10.57 -16.54 10.20
C ILE A 19 -11.77 -17.51 10.23
N ASP A 20 -11.53 -18.81 10.05
CA ASP A 20 -12.62 -19.78 10.11
C ASP A 20 -12.95 -20.18 11.55
N LYS A 21 -12.09 -19.90 12.55
CA LYS A 21 -12.28 -20.48 13.90
C LYS A 21 -11.72 -19.62 15.05
N GLY A 22 -12.25 -18.43 15.28
CA GLY A 22 -12.35 -17.78 16.61
C GLY A 22 -11.14 -17.83 17.58
N ARG A 23 -9.91 -17.98 17.09
CA ARG A 23 -8.68 -18.03 17.89
C ARG A 23 -7.68 -17.06 17.29
N SER A 24 -6.97 -16.35 18.16
CA SER A 24 -5.85 -15.48 17.80
C SER A 24 -4.89 -16.27 16.90
N PRO A 25 -4.63 -15.84 15.67
CA PRO A 25 -4.07 -16.73 14.68
C PRO A 25 -2.55 -16.75 14.79
N THR A 26 -2.00 -17.81 15.37
CA THR A 26 -0.59 -18.13 15.17
C THR A 26 -0.42 -18.55 13.72
N LEU A 27 0.39 -17.80 12.95
CA LEU A 27 0.76 -18.19 11.59
C LEU A 27 1.44 -19.57 11.62
N ASP A 28 1.12 -20.42 10.65
CA ASP A 28 1.91 -21.64 10.43
C ASP A 28 3.30 -21.30 9.86
N GLU A 29 4.26 -22.23 9.91
CA GLU A 29 5.62 -21.98 9.43
C GLU A 29 5.70 -21.54 7.95
N PRO A 30 4.91 -22.13 7.02
CA PRO A 30 4.81 -21.61 5.66
C PRO A 30 4.35 -20.15 5.58
N GLN A 31 3.34 -19.76 6.35
CA GLN A 31 2.84 -18.39 6.39
C GLN A 31 3.86 -17.41 7.00
N LYS A 32 4.55 -17.80 8.07
CA LYS A 32 5.64 -17.00 8.65
C LYS A 32 6.78 -16.79 7.66
N THR A 33 7.21 -17.85 6.98
CA THR A 33 8.26 -17.78 5.96
C THR A 33 7.88 -16.80 4.86
N ARG A 34 6.65 -16.89 4.35
CA ARG A 34 6.12 -15.95 3.34
C ARG A 34 6.06 -14.52 3.85
N GLN A 35 5.61 -14.31 5.09
CA GLN A 35 5.57 -12.98 5.69
C GLN A 35 6.99 -12.37 5.75
N GLN A 36 7.99 -13.16 6.12
CA GLN A 36 9.40 -12.73 6.14
C GLN A 36 9.93 -12.41 4.74
N GLU A 37 9.59 -13.21 3.72
CA GLU A 37 9.93 -12.92 2.32
C GLU A 37 9.32 -11.60 1.85
N LEU A 38 8.05 -11.33 2.20
CA LEU A 38 7.39 -10.07 1.90
C LEU A 38 8.05 -8.88 2.57
N ILE A 39 8.34 -8.98 3.87
CA ILE A 39 9.06 -7.95 4.61
C ILE A 39 10.41 -7.65 3.94
N LYS A 40 11.14 -8.69 3.53
CA LYS A 40 12.41 -8.54 2.80
C LYS A 40 12.23 -7.81 1.46
N LEU A 41 11.23 -8.18 0.66
CA LEU A 41 10.92 -7.51 -0.60
C LEU A 41 10.57 -6.03 -0.37
N TYR A 42 9.81 -5.73 0.67
CA TYR A 42 9.46 -4.36 1.01
C TYR A 42 10.66 -3.54 1.45
N LYS A 43 11.59 -4.12 2.22
CA LYS A 43 12.85 -3.46 2.57
C LYS A 43 13.68 -3.15 1.33
N GLN A 44 13.81 -4.10 0.41
CA GLN A 44 14.50 -3.87 -0.88
C GLN A 44 13.84 -2.75 -1.69
N LYS A 45 12.51 -2.69 -1.67
CA LYS A 45 11.77 -1.62 -2.33
C LYS A 45 12.04 -0.26 -1.68
N VAL A 46 12.02 -0.20 -0.34
CA VAL A 46 12.39 0.99 0.45
C VAL A 46 13.82 1.44 0.12
N ASP A 47 14.77 0.53 0.00
CA ASP A 47 16.16 0.83 -0.35
C ASP A 47 16.32 1.41 -1.76
N SER A 48 15.43 1.02 -2.68
CA SER A 48 15.45 1.48 -4.07
C SER A 48 14.83 2.87 -4.27
N LEU A 49 14.19 3.44 -3.24
CA LEU A 49 13.53 4.74 -3.36
C LEU A 49 14.54 5.87 -3.53
N SER A 50 14.23 6.81 -4.43
CA SER A 50 15.07 7.98 -4.67
C SER A 50 15.13 8.91 -3.45
N GLU A 51 16.03 9.89 -3.45
CA GLU A 51 16.14 10.87 -2.36
C GLU A 51 14.91 11.78 -2.25
N ASN A 52 14.18 11.99 -3.36
CA ASN A 52 13.01 12.85 -3.43
C ASN A 52 11.68 12.07 -3.41
N ASP A 53 11.76 10.74 -3.35
CA ASP A 53 10.57 9.89 -3.21
C ASP A 53 9.99 10.02 -1.80
N VAL A 54 8.67 9.97 -1.73
CA VAL A 54 7.92 9.93 -0.46
C VAL A 54 7.23 8.59 -0.35
N LEU A 55 7.30 7.95 0.81
CA LEU A 55 6.60 6.71 1.11
C LEU A 55 5.43 7.00 2.08
N VAL A 56 4.24 6.60 1.67
CA VAL A 56 3.05 6.55 2.50
C VAL A 56 2.78 5.09 2.85
N ILE A 57 2.59 4.80 4.13
CA ILE A 57 2.26 3.45 4.61
C ILE A 57 0.84 3.49 5.18
N PHE A 58 -0.08 2.74 4.60
CA PHE A 58 -1.38 2.46 5.20
C PHE A 58 -1.27 1.22 6.07
N SER A 59 -1.23 1.42 7.39
CA SER A 59 -1.21 0.35 8.37
C SER A 59 -2.52 -0.47 8.30
N PRO A 60 -2.49 -1.78 8.55
CA PRO A 60 -3.71 -2.57 8.67
C PRO A 60 -4.52 -2.23 9.94
N SER A 61 -3.89 -1.57 10.92
CA SER A 61 -4.49 -1.26 12.21
C SER A 61 -5.39 -0.03 12.16
N LYS A 62 -6.45 -0.05 12.97
CA LYS A 62 -7.26 1.13 13.26
C LYS A 62 -6.47 2.15 14.06
N THR A 63 -6.82 3.43 13.96
CA THR A 63 -6.13 4.53 14.66
C THR A 63 -5.99 4.28 16.17
N HIS A 64 -7.04 3.79 16.83
CA HIS A 64 -7.03 3.53 18.28
C HIS A 64 -6.29 2.25 18.68
N GLU A 65 -6.09 1.30 17.75
CA GLU A 65 -5.39 0.03 17.99
C GLU A 65 -3.89 0.13 17.65
N TYR A 66 -3.51 1.08 16.80
CA TYR A 66 -2.14 1.25 16.32
C TYR A 66 -1.09 1.23 17.44
N ALA A 67 -1.32 1.98 18.52
CA ALA A 67 -0.35 2.05 19.62
C ALA A 67 -0.15 0.70 20.33
N LYS A 68 -1.22 -0.11 20.42
CA LYS A 68 -1.18 -1.45 20.98
C LYS A 68 -0.41 -2.38 20.04
N ASP A 69 -0.73 -2.34 18.75
CA ASP A 69 -0.13 -3.23 17.74
C ASP A 69 1.36 -2.94 17.54
N TYR A 70 1.72 -1.65 17.56
CA TYR A 70 3.11 -1.19 17.47
C TYR A 70 3.94 -1.61 18.69
N ARG A 71 3.42 -1.43 19.90
CA ARG A 71 4.11 -1.89 21.13
C ARG A 71 4.15 -3.41 21.24
N GLY A 72 3.15 -4.09 20.68
CA GLY A 72 3.10 -5.55 20.60
C GLY A 72 4.11 -6.15 19.62
N GLY A 73 4.76 -5.33 18.79
CA GLY A 73 5.75 -5.79 17.81
C GLY A 73 5.12 -6.58 16.68
N SER A 74 3.92 -6.18 16.23
CA SER A 74 3.28 -6.79 15.07
C SER A 74 4.23 -6.77 13.87
N GLU A 75 4.34 -7.84 13.11
CA GLU A 75 5.41 -8.00 12.12
C GLU A 75 5.38 -6.90 11.02
N TRP A 76 4.21 -6.32 10.76
CA TRP A 76 4.07 -5.19 9.84
C TRP A 76 4.74 -3.89 10.34
N THR A 77 4.95 -3.73 11.65
CA THR A 77 5.59 -2.52 12.21
C THR A 77 7.08 -2.51 11.88
N GLU A 78 7.67 -3.67 11.58
CA GLU A 78 9.07 -3.81 11.20
C GLU A 78 9.42 -3.02 9.93
N ILE A 79 8.55 -3.04 8.91
CA ILE A 79 8.79 -2.25 7.70
C ILE A 79 8.61 -0.75 7.94
N GLU A 80 7.67 -0.37 8.82
CA GLU A 80 7.47 1.03 9.19
C GLU A 80 8.72 1.58 9.86
N ASP A 81 9.28 0.86 10.82
CA ASP A 81 10.50 1.24 11.53
C ASP A 81 11.72 1.28 10.61
N TYR A 82 11.83 0.30 9.73
CA TYR A 82 12.89 0.26 8.74
C TYR A 82 12.82 1.47 7.81
N ALA A 83 11.63 1.76 7.25
CA ALA A 83 11.44 2.90 6.36
C ALA A 83 11.70 4.23 7.07
N LYS A 84 11.22 4.40 8.32
CA LYS A 84 11.47 5.60 9.13
C LYS A 84 12.96 5.87 9.32
N LYS A 85 13.75 4.82 9.61
CA LYS A 85 15.22 4.95 9.73
C LYS A 85 15.87 5.32 8.40
N ARG A 86 15.41 4.73 7.29
CA ARG A 86 16.03 4.89 5.97
C ARG A 86 15.68 6.19 5.24
N LEU A 87 14.42 6.60 5.31
CA LEU A 87 13.85 7.71 4.54
C LEU A 87 13.53 8.94 5.42
N LEU A 88 13.63 8.79 6.75
CA LEU A 88 13.42 9.86 7.73
C LEU A 88 12.04 10.50 7.58
N ARG A 89 11.99 11.84 7.46
CA ARG A 89 10.77 12.63 7.30
C ARG A 89 9.94 12.30 6.05
N ARG A 90 10.49 11.53 5.10
CA ARG A 90 9.82 11.13 3.85
C ARG A 90 8.91 9.92 4.02
N VAL A 91 8.78 9.37 5.22
CA VAL A 91 7.78 8.35 5.54
C VAL A 91 6.59 8.96 6.25
N ILE A 92 5.40 8.77 5.68
CA ILE A 92 4.12 9.13 6.29
C ILE A 92 3.41 7.83 6.61
N ARG A 93 3.17 7.56 7.89
CA ARG A 93 2.30 6.46 8.29
C ARG A 93 0.91 7.01 8.49
N LEU A 94 -0.05 6.29 7.93
CA LEU A 94 -1.47 6.47 8.13
C LEU A 94 -2.06 5.14 8.66
N SER A 95 -3.10 5.22 9.48
CA SER A 95 -3.92 4.06 9.85
C SER A 95 -4.73 3.57 8.65
N ASN A 96 -5.47 2.48 8.84
CA ASN A 96 -6.25 1.88 7.77
C ASN A 96 -7.33 2.88 7.27
N PRO A 97 -7.25 3.35 6.01
CA PRO A 97 -8.13 4.40 5.53
C PRO A 97 -9.57 3.91 5.33
N SER A 98 -10.53 4.83 5.41
CA SER A 98 -11.96 4.50 5.44
C SER A 98 -12.50 3.76 4.22
N TRP A 99 -11.85 3.87 3.05
CA TRP A 99 -12.27 3.12 1.85
C TRP A 99 -11.75 1.67 1.83
N LEU A 100 -10.81 1.33 2.73
CA LEU A 100 -10.29 -0.03 2.89
C LEU A 100 -10.93 -0.79 4.06
N THR A 101 -11.88 -0.17 4.75
CA THR A 101 -12.55 -0.77 5.92
C THR A 101 -14.05 -0.45 5.89
N THR A 102 -14.87 -1.33 6.48
CA THR A 102 -16.31 -1.07 6.68
C THR A 102 -16.58 -0.09 7.83
N ASP A 103 -15.59 0.17 8.67
CA ASP A 103 -15.69 1.09 9.78
C ASP A 103 -15.30 2.50 9.31
N ALA A 104 -16.22 3.45 9.47
CA ALA A 104 -15.93 4.86 9.21
C ALA A 104 -14.87 5.36 10.20
N GLY A 105 -13.66 5.64 9.70
CA GLY A 105 -12.51 6.03 10.52
C GLY A 105 -11.50 6.94 9.82
N ASP A 106 -11.46 8.17 10.31
CA ASP A 106 -10.50 9.31 10.33
C ASP A 106 -9.42 9.54 9.27
N GLU A 107 -8.84 8.53 8.62
CA GLU A 107 -7.68 8.75 7.76
C GLU A 107 -8.04 8.65 6.28
N SER A 108 -7.92 9.79 5.60
CA SER A 108 -8.28 9.97 4.18
C SER A 108 -7.09 10.45 3.35
N LEU A 109 -7.23 10.43 2.01
CA LEU A 109 -6.26 11.08 1.13
C LEU A 109 -6.05 12.57 1.48
N THR A 110 -7.08 13.25 1.99
CA THR A 110 -6.96 14.63 2.47
C THR A 110 -5.97 14.74 3.63
N THR A 111 -6.00 13.79 4.57
CA THR A 111 -5.03 13.72 5.68
C THR A 111 -3.62 13.50 5.15
N MET A 112 -3.45 12.57 4.20
CA MET A 112 -2.17 12.31 3.52
C MET A 112 -1.60 13.58 2.89
N PHE A 113 -2.38 14.27 2.07
CA PHE A 113 -1.97 15.49 1.38
C PHE A 113 -1.66 16.63 2.36
N GLY A 114 -2.48 16.79 3.41
CA GLY A 114 -2.26 17.79 4.45
C GLY A 114 -0.94 17.58 5.19
N ILE A 115 -0.59 16.33 5.52
CA ILE A 115 0.71 16.01 6.14
C ILE A 115 1.85 16.29 5.17
N MET A 116 1.72 15.90 3.89
CA MET A 116 2.76 16.15 2.89
C MET A 116 3.05 17.64 2.72
N GLN A 117 2.00 18.46 2.62
CA GLN A 117 2.12 19.91 2.52
C GLN A 117 2.75 20.53 3.77
N LYS A 118 2.32 20.13 4.97
CA LYS A 118 2.91 20.58 6.25
C LYS A 118 4.40 20.24 6.38
N ARG A 119 4.85 19.14 5.75
CA ARG A 119 6.26 18.73 5.70
C ARG A 119 7.05 19.43 4.59
N GLY A 120 6.42 20.31 3.82
CA GLY A 120 7.06 21.07 2.74
C GLY A 120 7.32 20.26 1.47
N PHE A 121 6.56 19.19 1.25
CA PHE A 121 6.61 18.43 0.00
C PHE A 121 5.78 19.13 -1.08
N GLU A 122 6.41 19.34 -2.24
CA GLU A 122 5.78 19.91 -3.42
C GLU A 122 5.42 18.77 -4.37
N PHE A 123 4.12 18.56 -4.57
CA PHE A 123 3.57 17.54 -5.44
C PHE A 123 2.33 18.08 -6.15
N SER A 124 1.94 17.45 -7.26
CA SER A 124 0.75 17.82 -8.04
C SER A 124 0.01 16.56 -8.48
N LYS A 125 -1.14 16.74 -9.14
CA LYS A 125 -1.92 15.65 -9.72
C LYS A 125 -1.20 14.90 -10.86
N THR A 126 -0.08 15.44 -11.34
CA THR A 126 0.79 14.77 -12.32
C THR A 126 1.99 14.08 -11.68
N THR A 127 2.20 14.22 -10.36
CA THR A 127 3.26 13.49 -9.66
C THR A 127 3.01 11.98 -9.79
N PRO A 128 3.99 11.20 -10.27
CA PRO A 128 3.87 9.75 -10.35
C PRO A 128 3.53 9.13 -8.99
N CYS A 129 2.59 8.19 -9.00
CA CYS A 129 2.15 7.44 -7.83
C CYS A 129 2.38 5.95 -8.09
N GLU A 130 3.00 5.26 -7.14
CA GLU A 130 3.21 3.82 -7.21
C GLU A 130 2.63 3.14 -5.99
N ILE A 131 1.72 2.19 -6.20
CA ILE A 131 0.94 1.56 -5.12
C ILE A 131 1.25 0.08 -5.11
N TRP A 132 1.63 -0.44 -3.95
CA TRP A 132 2.08 -1.81 -3.76
C TRP A 132 1.69 -2.29 -2.36
N GLY A 133 1.59 -3.60 -2.18
CA GLY A 133 1.02 -4.20 -0.99
C GLY A 133 0.41 -5.55 -1.34
N VAL A 134 0.14 -6.38 -0.34
CA VAL A 134 -0.15 -7.82 -0.56
C VAL A 134 -1.50 -8.25 0.00
N SER A 135 -2.17 -7.40 0.77
CA SER A 135 -3.58 -7.63 1.05
C SER A 135 -4.32 -7.58 -0.28
N PHE A 136 -5.00 -8.68 -0.63
CA PHE A 136 -5.92 -8.89 -1.77
C PHE A 136 -5.83 -7.75 -2.78
N GLY A 137 -5.42 -7.99 -4.03
CA GLY A 137 -5.23 -6.92 -5.01
C GLY A 137 -6.33 -5.84 -5.04
N SER A 138 -7.55 -6.12 -4.55
CA SER A 138 -8.56 -5.12 -4.17
C SER A 138 -8.05 -3.96 -3.32
N CYS A 139 -7.37 -4.14 -2.17
CA CYS A 139 -6.98 -2.99 -1.32
C CYS A 139 -6.01 -2.04 -2.04
N VAL A 140 -5.10 -2.61 -2.83
CA VAL A 140 -4.19 -1.85 -3.69
C VAL A 140 -4.95 -1.17 -4.84
N ARG A 141 -5.92 -1.85 -5.45
CA ARG A 141 -6.81 -1.30 -6.49
C ARG A 141 -7.69 -0.18 -5.96
N ASP A 142 -8.32 -0.36 -4.81
CA ASP A 142 -9.22 0.60 -4.19
C ASP A 142 -8.44 1.86 -3.82
N THR A 143 -7.21 1.70 -3.31
CA THR A 143 -6.29 2.83 -3.10
C THR A 143 -5.93 3.55 -4.40
N ALA A 144 -5.77 2.83 -5.51
CA ALA A 144 -5.52 3.43 -6.81
C ALA A 144 -6.73 4.21 -7.33
N LEU A 145 -7.92 3.63 -7.23
CA LEU A 145 -9.19 4.27 -7.61
C LEU A 145 -9.41 5.55 -6.81
N GLU A 146 -9.14 5.54 -5.51
CA GLU A 146 -9.27 6.75 -4.69
C GLU A 146 -8.28 7.85 -5.09
N LEU A 147 -7.05 7.49 -5.46
CA LEU A 147 -6.08 8.45 -5.99
C LEU A 147 -6.52 9.01 -7.36
N GLU A 148 -7.10 8.19 -8.23
CA GLU A 148 -7.71 8.61 -9.50
C GLU A 148 -8.90 9.55 -9.27
N HIS A 149 -9.80 9.22 -8.34
CA HIS A 149 -10.92 10.07 -7.94
C HIS A 149 -10.43 11.41 -7.37
N ALA A 150 -9.31 11.41 -6.64
CA ALA A 150 -8.64 12.62 -6.21
C ALA A 150 -7.94 13.38 -7.35
N GLY A 151 -7.94 12.85 -8.58
CA GLY A 151 -7.45 13.51 -9.80
C GLY A 151 -6.01 13.17 -10.19
N PHE A 152 -5.34 12.24 -9.52
CA PHE A 152 -4.00 11.79 -9.94
C PHE A 152 -4.06 10.98 -11.23
N LYS A 153 -3.13 11.23 -12.14
CA LYS A 153 -3.19 10.64 -13.51
C LYS A 153 -2.11 9.59 -13.79
N ASN A 154 -1.03 9.59 -13.00
CA ASN A 154 0.16 8.78 -13.26
C ASN A 154 0.31 7.69 -12.20
N ILE A 155 -0.66 6.76 -12.13
CA ILE A 155 -0.70 5.71 -11.11
C ILE A 155 -0.20 4.38 -11.70
N THR A 156 0.67 3.71 -10.96
CA THR A 156 1.20 2.38 -11.33
C THR A 156 1.05 1.40 -10.17
N ILE A 157 0.57 0.19 -10.47
CA ILE A 157 0.54 -0.93 -9.53
C ILE A 157 1.52 -1.99 -10.05
N PRO A 158 2.66 -2.23 -9.39
CA PRO A 158 3.60 -3.27 -9.83
C PRO A 158 3.04 -4.64 -9.48
N THR A 159 2.76 -5.46 -10.50
CA THR A 159 2.21 -6.82 -10.36
C THR A 159 3.09 -7.74 -9.51
N LYS A 160 4.42 -7.70 -9.68
CA LYS A 160 5.36 -8.56 -8.92
C LYS A 160 5.32 -8.36 -7.40
N SER A 161 5.01 -7.15 -6.93
CA SER A 161 4.90 -6.82 -5.50
C SER A 161 3.49 -6.95 -4.94
N THR A 162 2.50 -7.21 -5.80
CA THR A 162 1.07 -7.20 -5.46
C THR A 162 0.45 -8.61 -5.58
N ASP A 163 0.96 -9.45 -6.47
CA ASP A 163 0.33 -10.72 -6.86
C ASP A 163 1.04 -11.98 -6.32
N LEU A 164 1.78 -11.89 -5.21
CA LEU A 164 2.34 -13.10 -4.58
C LEU A 164 1.24 -14.10 -4.10
N PHE A 165 -0.04 -13.69 -4.12
CA PHE A 165 -1.16 -14.43 -3.55
C PHE A 165 -2.30 -14.72 -4.54
N ASP A 166 -2.26 -14.22 -5.78
CA ASP A 166 -3.31 -14.46 -6.77
C ASP A 166 -2.77 -15.22 -7.99
N ARG A 167 -2.64 -16.55 -7.86
CA ARG A 167 -2.35 -17.41 -9.03
C ARG A 167 -3.56 -17.61 -9.96
N ASN A 168 -4.70 -16.95 -9.72
CA ASN A 168 -5.95 -17.22 -10.45
C ASN A 168 -6.64 -15.99 -11.06
N ILE A 169 -6.06 -14.78 -11.02
CA ILE A 169 -6.62 -13.67 -11.78
C ILE A 169 -5.89 -13.58 -13.12
N GLU A 170 -6.45 -14.24 -14.13
CA GLU A 170 -6.07 -14.00 -15.52
C GLU A 170 -6.21 -12.51 -15.82
N ILE A 171 -5.11 -11.91 -16.30
CA ILE A 171 -4.98 -10.50 -16.71
C ILE A 171 -6.08 -10.07 -17.70
N ASP A 172 -6.69 -11.02 -18.41
CA ASP A 172 -7.82 -10.79 -19.32
C ASP A 172 -9.11 -10.39 -18.59
N THR A 173 -9.31 -10.83 -17.34
CA THR A 173 -10.46 -10.41 -16.52
C THR A 173 -10.29 -8.98 -16.00
N LEU A 174 -9.04 -8.58 -15.69
CA LEU A 174 -8.69 -7.23 -15.21
C LEU A 174 -8.91 -6.16 -16.29
N THR A 175 -8.56 -6.46 -17.54
CA THR A 175 -8.78 -5.54 -18.66
C THR A 175 -10.28 -5.37 -18.97
N LYS A 176 -11.07 -6.42 -18.73
CA LYS A 176 -12.51 -6.42 -18.96
C LYS A 176 -13.26 -5.60 -17.90
N ILE A 177 -12.96 -5.80 -16.62
CA ILE A 177 -13.57 -5.03 -15.52
C ILE A 177 -13.23 -3.53 -15.62
N LEU A 178 -12.00 -3.17 -15.99
CA LEU A 178 -11.61 -1.77 -16.13
C LEU A 178 -12.25 -1.09 -17.35
N ARG A 179 -12.52 -1.84 -18.43
CA ARG A 179 -13.29 -1.34 -19.59
C ARG A 179 -14.78 -1.19 -19.27
N ASP A 180 -15.34 -2.14 -18.54
CA ASP A 180 -16.76 -2.18 -18.21
C ASP A 180 -17.13 -1.13 -17.14
N SER A 181 -16.18 -0.72 -16.30
CA SER A 181 -16.36 0.32 -15.28
C SER A 181 -16.13 1.75 -15.80
N ASN A 182 -15.33 1.91 -16.86
CA ASN A 182 -15.10 3.22 -17.50
C ASN A 182 -14.55 3.04 -18.95
N PRO A 183 -15.38 3.18 -20.00
CA PRO A 183 -15.00 2.81 -21.37
C PRO A 183 -13.91 3.70 -22.01
N GLN A 184 -13.39 4.71 -21.32
CA GLN A 184 -12.31 5.59 -21.81
C GLN A 184 -10.91 5.27 -21.26
N THR A 185 -10.77 4.30 -20.34
CA THR A 185 -9.48 4.05 -19.67
C THR A 185 -8.52 3.25 -20.55
N LYS A 186 -7.39 3.87 -20.93
CA LYS A 186 -6.23 3.19 -21.55
C LYS A 186 -5.26 2.73 -20.45
N VAL A 187 -5.40 1.49 -20.00
CA VAL A 187 -4.42 0.86 -19.09
C VAL A 187 -3.26 0.31 -19.93
N LYS A 188 -2.04 0.77 -19.66
CA LYS A 188 -0.83 0.27 -20.31
C LYS A 188 -0.15 -0.74 -19.38
N VAL A 189 -0.36 -2.03 -19.64
CA VAL A 189 0.32 -3.12 -18.94
C VAL A 189 1.69 -3.30 -19.57
N GLU A 190 2.76 -2.90 -18.88
CA GLU A 190 4.14 -3.16 -19.34
C GLU A 190 4.64 -4.49 -18.78
N ASN A 191 4.57 -5.53 -19.62
CA ASN A 191 5.28 -6.77 -19.39
C ASN A 191 6.76 -6.57 -19.76
N ARG A 192 7.62 -6.37 -18.76
CA ARG A 192 9.08 -6.45 -18.98
C ARG A 192 9.49 -7.92 -19.06
N ARG A 193 9.82 -8.35 -20.28
CA ARG A 193 10.48 -9.63 -20.59
C ARG A 193 11.86 -9.69 -19.95
#